data_AF-A0A9W9ZLB1-F1
#
_entry.id   AF-A0A9W9ZLB1-F1
#
_cell.length_a   1.000
_cell.length_b   1.000
_cell.length_c   1.000
_cell.angle_alpha   90.00
_cell.angle_beta   90.00
_cell.angle_gamma   90.00
#
_symmetry.space_group_name_H-M   'P 1'
#
loop_
_entity.id
_entity.type
_entity.pdbx_description
1 polymer ?
#
loop_
_entity_poly.entity_id
_entity_poly.type
_entity_poly.pdbx_seq_one_letter_code
_entity_poly.pdbx_strand_id
1 'polypeptide(L)'
;MAAAVGVHLGCTSASLAIYKDGRTEIVANDAGDRVTPALVACSGKDKSIGLPAKHGLIRNAKNTMARASKMIGLRFSDNAVQQEVHASDCKIIDKDGEPFFELELNEKPTLFSPKEVVKLIFQKLLEIARANGGSDIEEAVITVPLHFNDEQRAATREAAEDAGFDVLRVISQPAAAALAYDIGQSDRATVRTVLVYRLGGTTLDVTIVAVNGGMYRIVATENDTTLGGVKFDELLAQHLAAEFQRQWKRDVRSNARAMAKLMASAEHCKHILSSRDTATCAIESLYDGIDMNSTLSRARFESLCFSLFQQSISAINRILTKINLTKDNIDQVILVVAPLVFPESSSLYRSILEKKKFVNPLIQTVY
;
A
#
# COMPACT_ATOMS: atom_id res chain seq x y z
N MET A 1 -26.51 13.37 6.02
CA MET A 1 -26.31 11.96 5.63
C MET A 1 -25.20 11.93 4.60
N ALA A 2 -24.25 11.00 4.72
CA ALA A 2 -23.27 10.79 3.66
C ALA A 2 -23.96 9.97 2.55
N ALA A 3 -23.92 10.47 1.31
CA ALA A 3 -24.56 9.80 0.19
C ALA A 3 -23.71 8.64 -0.34
N ALA A 4 -22.40 8.85 -0.48
CA ALA A 4 -21.47 7.86 -1.00
C ALA A 4 -20.12 7.91 -0.28
N VAL A 5 -19.35 6.82 -0.38
CA VAL A 5 -18.02 6.69 0.20
C VAL A 5 -16.92 6.52 -0.85
N GLY A 6 -15.74 7.05 -0.56
CA GLY A 6 -14.53 6.80 -1.35
C GLY A 6 -13.78 5.61 -0.77
N VAL A 7 -13.44 4.61 -1.58
CA VAL A 7 -12.70 3.42 -1.12
C VAL A 7 -11.40 3.27 -1.87
N HIS A 8 -10.32 3.13 -1.10
CA HIS A 8 -9.02 2.79 -1.62
C HIS A 8 -8.60 1.40 -1.17
N LEU A 9 -8.28 0.53 -2.13
CA LEU A 9 -7.64 -0.75 -1.87
C LEU A 9 -6.24 -0.74 -2.49
N GLY A 10 -5.23 -0.76 -1.63
CA GLY A 10 -3.84 -1.02 -1.99
C GLY A 10 -3.43 -2.46 -1.69
N CYS A 11 -2.20 -2.82 -2.07
CA CYS A 11 -1.71 -4.19 -1.91
C CYS A 11 -1.51 -4.62 -0.44
N THR A 12 -1.18 -3.68 0.45
CA THR A 12 -0.87 -3.96 1.86
C THR A 12 -1.89 -3.34 2.82
N SER A 13 -2.71 -2.41 2.33
CA SER A 13 -3.63 -1.64 3.16
C SER A 13 -4.79 -1.09 2.35
N ALA A 14 -5.85 -0.72 3.04
CA ALA A 14 -7.04 -0.09 2.51
C ALA A 14 -7.47 1.08 3.40
N SER A 15 -8.19 2.04 2.82
CA SER A 15 -8.80 3.16 3.51
C SER A 15 -10.16 3.50 2.93
N LEU A 16 -10.89 4.32 3.67
CA LEU A 16 -12.25 4.71 3.39
C LEU A 16 -12.41 6.18 3.75
N ALA A 17 -12.93 6.97 2.83
CA ALA A 17 -13.29 8.36 3.03
C ALA A 17 -14.82 8.53 2.98
N ILE A 18 -15.35 9.37 3.86
CA ILE A 18 -16.76 9.81 3.83
C ILE A 18 -16.79 11.30 3.50
N TYR A 19 -17.67 11.71 2.60
CA TYR A 19 -17.97 13.13 2.37
C TYR A 19 -19.24 13.52 3.12
N LYS A 20 -19.12 14.40 4.10
CA LYS A 20 -20.22 14.86 4.94
C LYS A 20 -20.04 16.34 5.30
N ASP A 21 -21.13 17.10 5.27
CA ASP A 21 -21.16 18.51 5.68
C ASP A 21 -20.10 19.40 4.99
N GLY A 22 -19.88 19.14 3.69
CA GLY A 22 -18.93 19.90 2.88
C GLY A 22 -17.46 19.47 3.05
N ARG A 23 -17.18 18.43 3.84
CA ARG A 23 -15.83 17.97 4.17
C ARG A 23 -15.64 16.49 3.88
N THR A 24 -14.44 16.14 3.45
CA THR A 24 -14.01 14.74 3.33
C THR A 24 -13.28 14.36 4.61
N GLU A 25 -13.68 13.26 5.23
CA GLU A 25 -13.05 12.71 6.42
C GLU A 25 -12.64 11.26 6.17
N ILE A 26 -11.39 10.91 6.50
CA ILE A 26 -10.95 9.52 6.45
C ILE A 26 -11.39 8.81 7.72
N VAL A 27 -12.06 7.68 7.52
CA VAL A 27 -12.75 6.96 8.57
C VAL A 27 -11.78 6.08 9.33
N ALA A 28 -11.86 6.14 10.66
CA ALA A 28 -11.12 5.24 11.53
C ALA A 28 -11.81 3.88 11.60
N ASN A 29 -11.02 2.80 11.61
CA ASN A 29 -11.50 1.46 11.90
C ASN A 29 -11.81 1.27 13.40
N ASP A 30 -12.20 0.06 13.76
CA ASP A 30 -12.50 -0.38 15.13
C ASP A 30 -11.34 -0.25 16.13
N ALA A 31 -10.10 -0.12 15.65
CA ALA A 31 -8.91 0.15 16.47
C ALA A 31 -8.54 1.65 16.54
N GLY A 32 -9.29 2.53 15.88
CA GLY A 32 -8.97 3.96 15.79
C GLY A 32 -7.97 4.32 14.69
N ASP A 33 -7.50 3.34 13.91
CA ASP A 33 -6.58 3.56 12.80
C ASP A 33 -7.34 3.96 11.53
N ARG A 34 -6.84 4.96 10.80
CA ARG A 34 -7.45 5.37 9.52
C ARG A 34 -7.00 4.55 8.30
N VAL A 35 -6.22 3.49 8.55
CA VAL A 35 -5.71 2.57 7.54
C VAL A 35 -5.93 1.16 8.06
N THR A 36 -6.57 0.32 7.26
CA THR A 36 -6.85 -1.07 7.58
C THR A 36 -5.90 -1.97 6.80
N PRO A 37 -5.16 -2.90 7.43
CA PRO A 37 -4.33 -3.85 6.70
C PRO A 37 -5.13 -4.68 5.67
N ALA A 38 -4.58 -4.88 4.47
CA ALA A 38 -5.26 -5.62 3.39
C ALA A 38 -4.86 -7.11 3.40
N LEU A 39 -5.26 -7.82 4.45
CA LEU A 39 -5.04 -9.26 4.58
C LEU A 39 -6.15 -9.95 5.36
N VAL A 40 -6.28 -11.25 5.13
CA VAL A 40 -7.29 -12.12 5.73
C VAL A 40 -6.59 -13.37 6.28
N ALA A 41 -6.82 -13.70 7.55
CA ALA A 41 -6.34 -14.94 8.14
C ALA A 41 -7.50 -15.82 8.57
N CYS A 42 -7.40 -17.11 8.26
CA CYS A 42 -8.39 -18.11 8.65
C CYS A 42 -7.85 -18.99 9.78
N SER A 43 -8.71 -19.33 10.74
CA SER A 43 -8.45 -20.27 11.82
C SER A 43 -9.66 -21.18 11.99
N GLY A 44 -9.60 -22.39 11.42
CA GLY A 44 -10.76 -23.26 11.32
C GLY A 44 -11.86 -22.62 10.46
N LYS A 45 -13.01 -22.31 11.07
CA LYS A 45 -14.14 -21.62 10.40
C LYS A 45 -14.08 -20.10 10.53
N ASP A 46 -13.29 -19.59 11.47
CA ASP A 46 -13.23 -18.17 11.78
C ASP A 46 -12.33 -17.44 10.78
N LYS A 47 -12.79 -16.26 10.36
CA LYS A 47 -12.06 -15.36 9.47
C LYS A 47 -11.75 -14.08 10.22
N SER A 48 -10.49 -13.70 10.22
CA SER A 48 -10.02 -12.42 10.73
C SER A 48 -9.55 -11.57 9.55
N ILE A 49 -9.89 -10.29 9.56
CA ILE A 49 -9.62 -9.37 8.45
C ILE A 49 -8.96 -8.11 9.03
N GLY A 50 -7.89 -7.62 8.41
CA GLY A 50 -7.22 -6.40 8.84
C GLY A 50 -6.31 -6.60 10.04
N LEU A 51 -6.43 -5.72 11.05
CA LEU A 51 -5.51 -5.69 12.19
C LEU A 51 -5.47 -7.00 12.98
N PRO A 52 -6.60 -7.68 13.28
CA PRO A 52 -6.57 -8.99 13.94
C PRO A 52 -5.79 -10.04 13.14
N ALA A 53 -5.93 -10.06 11.82
CA ALA A 53 -5.16 -10.96 10.95
C ALA A 53 -3.66 -10.60 10.99
N LYS A 54 -3.33 -9.30 10.98
CA LYS A 54 -1.94 -8.81 11.05
C LYS A 54 -1.26 -9.20 12.36
N HIS A 55 -1.96 -9.11 13.49
CA HIS A 55 -1.44 -9.54 14.79
C HIS A 55 -1.14 -11.05 14.85
N GLY A 56 -1.93 -11.87 14.13
CA GLY A 56 -1.75 -13.32 14.05
C GLY A 56 -0.70 -13.78 13.02
N LEU A 57 -0.22 -12.89 12.15
CA LEU A 57 0.57 -13.23 10.95
C LEU A 57 1.78 -14.12 11.25
N ILE A 58 2.57 -13.80 12.28
CA ILE A 58 3.79 -14.56 12.62
C ILE A 58 3.47 -16.00 13.04
N ARG A 59 2.30 -16.24 13.65
CA ARG A 59 1.89 -17.56 14.14
C ARG A 59 1.11 -18.36 13.09
N ASN A 60 0.40 -17.67 12.19
CA ASN A 60 -0.54 -18.27 11.24
C ASN A 60 -0.23 -17.89 9.77
N ALA A 61 1.04 -17.72 9.42
CA ALA A 61 1.47 -17.20 8.12
C ALA A 61 0.92 -18.03 6.94
N LYS A 62 0.95 -19.37 7.06
CA LYS A 62 0.46 -20.29 6.03
C LYS A 62 -1.03 -20.16 5.72
N ASN A 63 -1.83 -19.71 6.68
CA ASN A 63 -3.27 -19.52 6.53
C ASN A 63 -3.67 -18.03 6.51
N THR A 64 -2.69 -17.15 6.24
CA THR A 64 -2.92 -15.72 6.10
C THR A 64 -2.68 -15.28 4.67
N MET A 65 -3.76 -14.88 4.00
CA MET A 65 -3.78 -14.43 2.61
C MET A 65 -3.52 -12.92 2.59
N ALA A 66 -2.44 -12.51 1.93
CA ALA A 66 -2.05 -11.11 1.77
C ALA A 66 -1.84 -10.78 0.29
N ARG A 67 -1.83 -9.49 -0.05
CA ARG A 67 -1.54 -8.98 -1.41
C ARG A 67 -2.43 -9.56 -2.52
N ALA A 68 -3.64 -10.01 -2.17
CA ALA A 68 -4.60 -10.59 -3.11
C ALA A 68 -4.93 -9.63 -4.28
N SER A 69 -4.95 -8.32 -4.05
CA SER A 69 -5.18 -7.33 -5.10
C SER A 69 -4.08 -7.31 -6.19
N LYS A 70 -2.89 -7.90 -5.95
CA LYS A 70 -1.87 -8.04 -7.01
C LYS A 70 -2.18 -9.17 -7.99
N MET A 71 -3.06 -10.10 -7.63
CA MET A 71 -3.37 -11.30 -8.41
C MET A 71 -4.81 -11.31 -8.94
N ILE A 72 -5.66 -10.40 -8.47
CA ILE A 72 -7.06 -10.31 -8.92
C ILE A 72 -7.12 -10.06 -10.43
N GLY A 73 -7.92 -10.85 -11.14
CA GLY A 73 -8.09 -10.76 -12.59
C GLY A 73 -6.84 -11.11 -13.41
N LEU A 74 -5.88 -11.85 -12.84
CA LEU A 74 -4.69 -12.33 -13.54
C LEU A 74 -4.69 -13.86 -13.64
N ARG A 75 -3.93 -14.37 -14.61
CA ARG A 75 -3.70 -15.82 -14.77
C ARG A 75 -2.53 -16.28 -13.92
N PHE A 76 -2.53 -17.55 -13.53
CA PHE A 76 -1.47 -18.13 -12.73
C PHE A 76 -0.09 -17.95 -13.40
N SER A 77 -0.02 -18.06 -14.72
CA SER A 77 1.20 -17.89 -15.52
C SER A 77 1.76 -16.46 -15.55
N ASP A 78 1.00 -15.45 -15.14
CA ASP A 78 1.44 -14.06 -15.25
C ASP A 78 2.60 -13.77 -14.29
N ASN A 79 3.58 -12.99 -14.75
CA ASN A 79 4.81 -12.73 -13.98
C ASN A 79 4.50 -12.13 -12.59
N ALA A 80 3.52 -11.23 -12.49
CA ALA A 80 3.10 -10.64 -11.24
C ALA A 80 2.58 -11.68 -10.23
N VAL A 81 1.90 -12.73 -10.71
CA VAL A 81 1.42 -13.84 -9.87
C VAL A 81 2.59 -14.74 -9.47
N GLN A 82 3.48 -15.08 -10.39
CA GLN A 82 4.67 -15.88 -10.08
C GLN A 82 5.58 -15.22 -9.03
N GLN A 83 5.70 -13.89 -9.05
CA GLN A 83 6.39 -13.14 -7.99
C GLN A 83 5.74 -13.36 -6.62
N GLU A 84 4.40 -13.38 -6.54
CA GLU A 84 3.69 -13.64 -5.29
C GLU A 84 3.80 -15.09 -4.84
N VAL A 85 3.79 -16.05 -5.77
CA VAL A 85 4.06 -17.48 -5.47
C VAL A 85 5.40 -17.66 -4.77
N HIS A 86 6.43 -16.90 -5.17
CA HIS A 86 7.74 -16.95 -4.53
C HIS A 86 7.84 -16.16 -3.22
N ALA A 87 7.03 -15.12 -3.05
CA ALA A 87 7.14 -14.17 -1.93
C ALA A 87 6.13 -14.41 -0.79
N SER A 88 5.17 -15.32 -0.97
CA SER A 88 4.09 -15.59 -0.02
C SER A 88 4.40 -16.78 0.89
N ASP A 89 4.15 -16.64 2.19
CA ASP A 89 4.17 -17.76 3.14
C ASP A 89 2.91 -18.65 3.01
N CYS A 90 1.80 -18.06 2.57
CA CYS A 90 0.59 -18.80 2.22
C CYS A 90 0.75 -19.38 0.82
N LYS A 91 0.46 -20.68 0.67
CA LYS A 91 0.66 -21.40 -0.59
C LYS A 91 -0.30 -20.86 -1.65
N ILE A 92 0.22 -20.57 -2.85
CA ILE A 92 -0.55 -20.16 -4.01
C ILE A 92 -0.38 -21.25 -5.07
N ILE A 93 -1.50 -21.76 -5.59
CA ILE A 93 -1.54 -22.86 -6.57
C ILE A 93 -2.25 -22.44 -7.85
N ASP A 94 -1.98 -23.17 -8.92
CA ASP A 94 -2.74 -23.12 -10.17
C ASP A 94 -3.98 -24.00 -10.04
N LYS A 95 -5.14 -23.44 -10.33
CA LYS A 95 -6.37 -24.19 -10.57
C LYS A 95 -7.00 -23.67 -11.85
N ASP A 96 -6.99 -24.52 -12.87
CA ASP A 96 -7.58 -24.24 -14.19
C ASP A 96 -7.03 -22.96 -14.86
N GLY A 97 -5.77 -22.61 -14.60
CA GLY A 97 -5.10 -21.42 -15.13
C GLY A 97 -5.23 -20.17 -14.25
N GLU A 98 -5.95 -20.25 -13.14
CA GLU A 98 -6.18 -19.16 -12.19
C GLU A 98 -5.43 -19.38 -10.87
N PRO A 99 -4.92 -18.31 -10.22
CA PRO A 99 -4.29 -18.44 -8.92
C PRO A 99 -5.31 -18.65 -7.81
N PHE A 100 -5.03 -19.58 -6.89
CA PHE A 100 -5.77 -19.77 -5.65
C PHE A 100 -4.83 -19.83 -4.46
N PHE A 101 -5.23 -19.20 -3.35
CA PHE A 101 -4.63 -19.46 -2.05
C PHE A 101 -5.11 -20.82 -1.54
N GLU A 102 -4.19 -21.69 -1.15
CA GLU A 102 -4.48 -23.00 -0.55
C GLU A 102 -4.15 -22.96 0.95
N LEU A 103 -5.17 -23.11 1.79
CA LEU A 103 -5.05 -23.04 3.23
C LEU A 103 -5.16 -24.42 3.88
N GLU A 104 -4.30 -24.65 4.87
CA GLU A 104 -4.21 -25.87 5.69
C GLU A 104 -5.02 -25.66 6.98
N LEU A 105 -6.36 -25.63 6.85
CA LEU A 105 -7.27 -25.36 7.99
C LEU A 105 -7.76 -26.62 8.71
N ASN A 106 -7.90 -27.73 7.98
CA ASN A 106 -8.42 -29.03 8.44
C ASN A 106 -7.77 -30.16 7.62
N GLU A 107 -8.35 -31.37 7.65
CA GLU A 107 -7.91 -32.51 6.82
C GLU A 107 -7.99 -32.26 5.30
N LYS A 108 -8.81 -31.30 4.85
CA LYS A 108 -8.95 -30.92 3.44
C LYS A 108 -8.45 -29.50 3.19
N PRO A 109 -7.64 -29.28 2.13
CA PRO A 109 -7.25 -27.93 1.72
C PRO A 109 -8.48 -27.09 1.39
N THR A 110 -8.48 -25.84 1.85
CA THR A 110 -9.52 -24.87 1.48
C THR A 110 -8.93 -23.87 0.51
N LEU A 111 -9.61 -23.67 -0.62
CA LEU A 111 -9.15 -22.76 -1.67
C LEU A 111 -9.89 -21.43 -1.61
N PHE A 112 -9.16 -20.34 -1.77
CA PHE A 112 -9.71 -19.00 -1.94
C PHE A 112 -9.11 -18.35 -3.18
N SER A 113 -9.95 -17.86 -4.08
CA SER A 113 -9.51 -17.00 -5.18
C SER A 113 -9.09 -15.62 -4.65
N PRO A 114 -8.21 -14.89 -5.36
CA PRO A 114 -7.90 -13.50 -5.03
C PRO A 114 -9.14 -12.60 -4.96
N LYS A 115 -10.14 -12.83 -5.83
CA LYS A 115 -11.41 -12.10 -5.81
C LYS A 115 -12.16 -12.31 -4.49
N GLU A 116 -12.24 -13.54 -3.99
CA GLU A 116 -12.89 -13.83 -2.69
C GLU A 116 -12.16 -13.17 -1.52
N VAL A 117 -10.82 -13.13 -1.53
CA VAL A 117 -10.04 -12.46 -0.48
C VAL A 117 -10.28 -10.94 -0.53
N VAL A 118 -10.26 -10.35 -1.73
CA VAL A 118 -10.54 -8.93 -1.92
C VAL A 118 -11.98 -8.57 -1.49
N LYS A 119 -12.96 -9.44 -1.77
CA LYS A 119 -14.34 -9.28 -1.29
C LYS A 119 -14.40 -9.20 0.23
N LEU A 120 -13.72 -10.10 0.94
CA LEU A 120 -13.69 -10.07 2.42
C LEU A 120 -13.10 -8.75 2.95
N ILE A 121 -12.07 -8.21 2.28
CA ILE A 121 -11.50 -6.90 2.63
C ILE A 121 -12.53 -5.79 2.39
N PHE A 122 -13.24 -5.79 1.26
CA PHE A 122 -14.32 -4.83 1.01
C PHE A 122 -15.46 -4.96 2.03
N GLN A 123 -15.84 -6.17 2.44
CA GLN A 123 -16.85 -6.37 3.49
C GLN A 123 -16.45 -5.69 4.80
N LYS A 124 -15.18 -5.84 5.22
CA LYS A 124 -14.66 -5.13 6.40
C LYS A 124 -14.69 -3.61 6.23
N LEU A 125 -14.41 -3.09 5.03
CA LEU A 125 -14.50 -1.65 4.76
C LEU A 125 -15.95 -1.15 4.80
N LEU A 126 -16.91 -1.93 4.30
CA LEU A 126 -18.33 -1.62 4.38
C LEU A 126 -18.82 -1.60 5.84
N GLU A 127 -18.38 -2.57 6.66
CA GLU A 127 -18.64 -2.57 8.11
C GLU A 127 -18.12 -1.28 8.77
N ILE A 128 -16.88 -0.89 8.46
CA ILE A 128 -16.29 0.35 8.99
C ILE A 128 -17.08 1.59 8.53
N ALA A 129 -17.51 1.61 7.27
CA ALA A 129 -18.32 2.71 6.72
C ALA A 129 -19.65 2.83 7.44
N ARG A 130 -20.38 1.72 7.59
CA ARG A 130 -21.70 1.71 8.25
C ARG A 130 -21.61 2.06 9.73
N ALA A 131 -20.56 1.63 10.42
CA ALA A 131 -20.32 1.98 11.81
C ALA A 131 -20.10 3.49 12.04
N ASN A 132 -19.58 4.22 11.05
CA ASN A 132 -19.24 5.64 11.18
C ASN A 132 -20.22 6.59 10.48
N GLY A 133 -20.87 6.14 9.40
CA GLY A 133 -21.72 6.98 8.55
C GLY A 133 -23.20 6.58 8.49
N GLY A 134 -23.58 5.47 9.13
CA GLY A 134 -24.97 4.98 9.19
C GLY A 134 -25.18 3.68 8.41
N SER A 135 -26.21 2.91 8.79
CA SER A 135 -26.52 1.59 8.22
C SER A 135 -26.75 1.59 6.71
N ASP A 136 -27.21 2.72 6.18
CA ASP A 136 -27.71 2.83 4.81
C ASP A 136 -26.60 3.16 3.80
N ILE A 137 -25.34 3.18 4.23
CA ILE A 137 -24.20 3.35 3.32
C ILE A 137 -24.04 2.09 2.47
N GLU A 138 -24.15 2.29 1.17
CA GLU A 138 -23.95 1.27 0.13
C GLU A 138 -23.22 1.85 -1.08
N GLU A 139 -23.49 3.09 -1.47
CA GLU A 139 -22.86 3.73 -2.63
C GLU A 139 -21.36 4.00 -2.43
N ALA A 140 -20.53 3.57 -3.40
CA ALA A 140 -19.09 3.76 -3.34
C ALA A 140 -18.45 4.16 -4.68
N VAL A 141 -17.41 4.99 -4.59
CA VAL A 141 -16.43 5.21 -5.64
C VAL A 141 -15.15 4.49 -5.23
N ILE A 142 -14.69 3.55 -6.05
CA ILE A 142 -13.49 2.75 -5.75
C ILE A 142 -12.31 3.18 -6.61
N THR A 143 -11.11 3.17 -6.02
CA THR A 143 -9.86 3.49 -6.74
C THR A 143 -9.09 2.23 -7.13
N VAL A 144 -8.53 2.22 -8.35
CA VAL A 144 -7.69 1.12 -8.86
C VAL A 144 -6.36 1.64 -9.41
N PRO A 145 -5.28 0.85 -9.39
CA PRO A 145 -4.03 1.21 -10.04
C PRO A 145 -4.23 1.53 -11.52
N LEU A 146 -3.49 2.51 -12.02
CA LEU A 146 -3.62 2.94 -13.40
C LEU A 146 -3.28 1.81 -14.40
N HIS A 147 -2.29 0.98 -14.05
CA HIS A 147 -1.80 -0.13 -14.87
C HIS A 147 -2.71 -1.37 -14.87
N PHE A 148 -3.79 -1.38 -14.09
CA PHE A 148 -4.76 -2.48 -14.15
C PHE A 148 -5.43 -2.52 -15.52
N ASN A 149 -5.47 -3.72 -16.12
CA ASN A 149 -6.22 -3.99 -17.34
C ASN A 149 -7.75 -4.06 -17.05
N ASP A 150 -8.56 -4.24 -18.10
CA ASP A 150 -10.01 -4.26 -17.96
C ASP A 150 -10.53 -5.43 -17.11
N GLU A 151 -9.90 -6.61 -17.19
CA GLU A 151 -10.25 -7.78 -16.37
C GLU A 151 -10.00 -7.53 -14.88
N GLN A 152 -8.84 -6.95 -14.53
CA GLN A 152 -8.52 -6.60 -13.14
C GLN A 152 -9.46 -5.53 -12.59
N ARG A 153 -9.84 -4.55 -13.42
CA ARG A 153 -10.79 -3.48 -13.07
C ARG A 153 -12.19 -4.05 -12.83
N ALA A 154 -12.67 -4.90 -13.74
CA ALA A 154 -13.95 -5.57 -13.62
C ALA A 154 -13.98 -6.46 -12.37
N ALA A 155 -12.97 -7.31 -12.17
CA ALA A 155 -12.89 -8.19 -11.01
C ALA A 155 -12.84 -7.42 -9.68
N THR A 156 -12.16 -6.26 -9.63
CA THR A 156 -12.14 -5.41 -8.43
C THR A 156 -13.50 -4.76 -8.16
N ARG A 157 -14.20 -4.29 -9.20
CA ARG A 157 -15.58 -3.78 -9.10
C ARG A 157 -16.51 -4.88 -8.59
N GLU A 158 -16.50 -6.03 -9.22
CA GLU A 158 -17.35 -7.16 -8.85
C GLU A 158 -17.07 -7.61 -7.41
N ALA A 159 -15.82 -7.63 -6.96
CA ALA A 159 -15.50 -7.98 -5.57
C ALA A 159 -16.08 -6.97 -4.55
N ALA A 160 -16.18 -5.69 -4.92
CA ALA A 160 -16.82 -4.67 -4.10
C ALA A 160 -18.36 -4.78 -4.13
N GLU A 161 -18.93 -5.07 -5.30
CA GLU A 161 -20.38 -5.32 -5.46
C GLU A 161 -20.82 -6.58 -4.69
N ASP A 162 -20.07 -7.68 -4.81
CA ASP A 162 -20.27 -8.92 -4.05
C ASP A 162 -20.11 -8.73 -2.53
N ALA A 163 -19.40 -7.67 -2.11
CA ALA A 163 -19.25 -7.29 -0.70
C ALA A 163 -20.44 -6.46 -0.18
N GLY A 164 -21.30 -5.95 -1.07
CA GLY A 164 -22.48 -5.16 -0.74
C GLY A 164 -22.37 -3.66 -1.03
N PHE A 165 -21.34 -3.20 -1.75
CA PHE A 165 -21.29 -1.82 -2.25
C PHE A 165 -22.08 -1.67 -3.55
N ASP A 166 -22.79 -0.55 -3.72
CA ASP A 166 -23.22 -0.06 -5.03
C ASP A 166 -22.09 0.77 -5.65
N VAL A 167 -21.34 0.18 -6.58
CA VAL A 167 -20.15 0.83 -7.15
C VAL A 167 -20.57 1.84 -8.23
N LEU A 168 -20.72 3.10 -7.83
CA LEU A 168 -21.04 4.21 -8.73
C LEU A 168 -19.98 4.41 -9.81
N ARG A 169 -18.70 4.31 -9.45
CA ARG A 169 -17.59 4.51 -10.37
C ARG A 169 -16.30 3.85 -9.90
N VAL A 170 -15.53 3.36 -10.86
CA VAL A 170 -14.13 2.99 -10.68
C VAL A 170 -13.26 4.11 -11.26
N ILE A 171 -12.39 4.71 -10.45
CA ILE A 171 -11.47 5.76 -10.89
C ILE A 171 -10.02 5.33 -10.72
N SER A 172 -9.11 5.91 -11.51
CA SER A 172 -7.69 5.64 -11.33
C SER A 172 -7.16 6.34 -10.08
N GLN A 173 -6.27 5.67 -9.35
CA GLN A 173 -5.59 6.23 -8.19
C GLN A 173 -4.92 7.61 -8.44
N PRO A 174 -4.23 7.87 -9.56
CA PRO A 174 -3.68 9.21 -9.81
C PRO A 174 -4.74 10.28 -10.07
N ALA A 175 -5.89 9.94 -10.66
CA ALA A 175 -7.00 10.88 -10.81
C ALA A 175 -7.67 11.17 -9.46
N ALA A 176 -7.86 10.14 -8.62
CA ALA A 176 -8.36 10.29 -7.26
C ALA A 176 -7.44 11.21 -6.43
N ALA A 177 -6.13 11.04 -6.56
CA ALA A 177 -5.13 11.90 -5.92
C ALA A 177 -5.26 13.37 -6.33
N ALA A 178 -5.42 13.62 -7.64
CA ALA A 178 -5.59 14.97 -8.16
C ALA A 178 -6.93 15.62 -7.73
N LEU A 179 -7.99 14.81 -7.63
CA LEU A 179 -9.29 15.24 -7.12
C LEU A 179 -9.25 15.58 -5.63
N ALA A 180 -8.59 14.75 -4.81
CA ALA A 180 -8.47 14.96 -3.36
C ALA A 180 -7.80 16.30 -3.01
N TYR A 181 -6.97 16.81 -3.90
CA TYR A 181 -6.29 18.09 -3.76
C TYR A 181 -6.94 19.25 -4.52
N ASP A 182 -8.19 19.06 -4.98
CA ASP A 182 -8.99 20.06 -5.70
C ASP A 182 -8.29 20.65 -6.93
N ILE A 183 -7.34 19.91 -7.54
CA ILE A 183 -6.53 20.46 -8.62
C ILE A 183 -7.41 20.64 -9.86
N GLY A 184 -7.51 21.89 -10.32
CA GLY A 184 -8.24 22.27 -11.54
C GLY A 184 -9.77 22.25 -11.41
N GLN A 185 -10.31 22.11 -10.20
CA GLN A 185 -11.75 22.15 -9.95
C GLN A 185 -12.28 23.59 -9.83
N SER A 186 -11.56 24.42 -9.07
CA SER A 186 -11.88 25.83 -8.81
C SER A 186 -11.39 26.78 -9.91
N ASP A 187 -10.25 26.46 -10.54
CA ASP A 187 -9.67 27.21 -11.67
C ASP A 187 -9.71 26.35 -12.93
N ARG A 188 -10.85 26.43 -13.64
CA ARG A 188 -11.14 25.62 -14.83
C ARG A 188 -10.54 26.18 -16.12
N ALA A 189 -10.08 27.43 -16.12
CA ALA A 189 -9.52 28.08 -17.31
C ALA A 189 -8.05 27.72 -17.54
N THR A 190 -7.33 27.35 -16.48
CA THR A 190 -5.90 27.07 -16.54
C THR A 190 -5.63 25.59 -16.79
N VAL A 191 -4.88 25.28 -17.84
CA VAL A 191 -4.32 23.94 -18.05
C VAL A 191 -3.13 23.76 -17.12
N ARG A 192 -3.08 22.65 -16.38
CA ARG A 192 -1.99 22.31 -15.47
C ARG A 192 -1.40 20.95 -15.78
N THR A 193 -0.09 20.83 -15.69
CA THR A 193 0.64 19.58 -15.75
C THR A 193 1.02 19.18 -14.33
N VAL A 194 0.46 18.07 -13.86
CA VAL A 194 0.62 17.58 -12.49
C VAL A 194 1.43 16.29 -12.51
N LEU A 195 2.43 16.18 -11.66
CA LEU A 195 3.14 14.94 -11.41
C LEU A 195 2.57 14.29 -10.16
N VAL A 196 1.98 13.10 -10.29
CA VAL A 196 1.57 12.26 -9.17
C VAL A 196 2.67 11.23 -8.92
N TYR A 197 3.33 11.32 -7.77
CA TYR A 197 4.34 10.37 -7.31
C TYR A 197 3.73 9.50 -6.22
N ARG A 198 3.60 8.20 -6.47
CA ARG A 198 3.01 7.24 -5.55
C ARG A 198 3.97 6.15 -5.17
N LEU A 199 4.47 6.16 -3.94
CA LEU A 199 5.24 5.06 -3.36
C LEU A 199 4.36 4.27 -2.39
N GLY A 200 3.74 3.21 -2.92
CA GLY A 200 2.87 2.32 -2.16
C GLY A 200 3.65 1.25 -1.39
N GLY A 201 2.92 0.29 -0.81
CA GLY A 201 3.52 -0.83 -0.07
C GLY A 201 4.41 -1.72 -0.94
N THR A 202 4.05 -1.94 -2.20
CA THR A 202 4.74 -2.89 -3.09
C THR A 202 5.17 -2.31 -4.44
N THR A 203 4.69 -1.12 -4.81
CA THR A 203 4.99 -0.52 -6.12
C THR A 203 5.25 0.97 -5.99
N LEU A 204 6.00 1.50 -6.96
CA LEU A 204 6.14 2.92 -7.24
C LEU A 204 5.43 3.22 -8.56
N ASP A 205 4.58 4.25 -8.57
CA ASP A 205 3.97 4.80 -9.77
C ASP A 205 4.29 6.28 -9.87
N VAL A 206 4.83 6.72 -10.99
CA VAL A 206 4.97 8.13 -11.32
C VAL A 206 4.10 8.41 -12.53
N THR A 207 3.14 9.31 -12.39
CA THR A 207 2.14 9.61 -13.43
C THR A 207 2.13 11.10 -13.73
N ILE A 208 2.18 11.46 -15.01
CA ILE A 208 1.94 12.83 -15.46
C ILE A 208 0.48 12.97 -15.86
N VAL A 209 -0.21 13.90 -15.22
CA VAL A 209 -1.63 14.18 -15.42
C VAL A 209 -1.78 15.60 -15.95
N ALA A 210 -2.39 15.74 -17.13
CA ALA A 210 -2.84 17.04 -17.63
C ALA A 210 -4.24 17.30 -17.07
N VAL A 211 -4.40 18.45 -16.42
CA VAL A 211 -5.67 18.90 -15.84
C VAL A 211 -6.16 20.09 -16.64
N ASN A 212 -7.36 19.99 -17.20
CA ASN A 212 -7.97 21.06 -17.98
C ASN A 212 -9.48 21.09 -17.70
N GLY A 213 -10.00 22.20 -17.16
CA GLY A 213 -11.43 22.36 -16.91
C GLY A 213 -12.05 21.29 -15.99
N GLY A 214 -11.31 20.80 -14.99
CA GLY A 214 -11.73 19.71 -14.11
C GLY A 214 -11.64 18.30 -14.74
N MET A 215 -11.16 18.19 -15.98
CA MET A 215 -10.86 16.90 -16.60
C MET A 215 -9.42 16.47 -16.33
N TYR A 216 -9.24 15.24 -15.84
CA TYR A 216 -7.94 14.64 -15.55
C TYR A 216 -7.56 13.68 -16.69
N ARG A 217 -6.58 14.06 -17.51
CA ARG A 217 -6.05 13.23 -18.59
C ARG A 217 -4.67 12.71 -18.25
N ILE A 218 -4.53 11.39 -18.27
CA ILE A 218 -3.22 10.75 -18.11
C ILE A 218 -2.38 11.01 -19.37
N VAL A 219 -1.19 11.59 -19.20
CA VAL A 219 -0.24 11.86 -20.29
C VAL A 219 0.76 10.72 -20.41
N ALA A 220 1.33 10.30 -19.29
CA ALA A 220 2.26 9.17 -19.23
C ALA A 220 2.28 8.59 -17.82
N THR A 221 2.73 7.34 -17.73
CA THR A 221 3.00 6.67 -16.47
C THR A 221 4.29 5.86 -16.56
N GLU A 222 4.98 5.77 -15.44
CA GLU A 222 6.14 4.94 -15.18
C GLU A 222 5.81 4.13 -13.91
N ASN A 223 5.81 2.81 -14.02
CA ASN A 223 5.52 1.92 -12.90
C ASN A 223 6.74 1.04 -12.64
N ASP A 224 7.11 0.93 -11.37
CA ASP A 224 8.14 0.02 -10.89
C ASP A 224 7.51 -0.94 -9.87
N THR A 225 7.31 -2.19 -10.30
CA THR A 225 6.73 -3.25 -9.47
C THR A 225 7.71 -3.85 -8.48
N THR A 226 8.99 -3.47 -8.55
CA THR A 226 10.07 -4.00 -7.70
C THR A 226 10.37 -3.11 -6.49
N LEU A 227 9.89 -1.87 -6.52
CA LEU A 227 10.15 -0.87 -5.50
C LEU A 227 8.87 -0.50 -4.76
N GLY A 228 8.87 -0.65 -3.44
CA GLY A 228 7.77 -0.25 -2.56
C GLY A 228 8.20 -0.27 -1.09
N GLY A 229 7.30 0.15 -0.20
CA GLY A 229 7.54 0.21 1.25
C GLY A 229 8.13 -1.07 1.85
N VAL A 230 7.72 -2.24 1.37
CA VAL A 230 8.21 -3.55 1.84
C VAL A 230 9.71 -3.73 1.60
N LYS A 231 10.29 -3.14 0.53
CA LYS A 231 11.74 -3.21 0.30
C LYS A 231 12.56 -2.41 1.30
N PHE A 232 12.00 -1.31 1.81
CA PHE A 232 12.61 -0.58 2.92
C PHE A 232 12.58 -1.40 4.21
N ASP A 233 11.46 -2.10 4.45
CA ASP A 233 11.30 -3.00 5.60
C ASP A 233 12.30 -4.16 5.53
N GLU A 234 12.48 -4.78 4.36
CA GLU A 234 13.44 -5.85 4.13
C GLU A 234 14.89 -5.41 4.40
N LEU A 235 15.31 -4.26 3.87
CA LEU A 235 16.67 -3.75 4.12
C LEU A 235 16.92 -3.49 5.62
N LEU A 236 15.92 -2.93 6.30
CA LEU A 236 16.02 -2.67 7.73
C LEU A 236 16.03 -3.96 8.56
N ALA A 237 15.21 -4.95 8.20
CA ALA A 237 15.21 -6.27 8.83
C ALA A 237 16.55 -7.00 8.63
N GLN A 238 17.14 -6.92 7.43
CA GLN A 238 18.47 -7.49 7.17
C GLN A 238 19.57 -6.79 7.98
N HIS A 239 19.48 -5.46 8.13
CA HIS A 239 20.39 -4.73 9.01
C HIS A 239 20.27 -5.21 10.46
N LEU A 240 19.05 -5.31 10.99
CA LEU A 240 18.79 -5.78 12.35
C LEU A 240 19.26 -7.24 12.54
N ALA A 241 19.08 -8.11 11.55
CA ALA A 241 19.59 -9.49 11.58
C ALA A 241 21.14 -9.52 11.69
N ALA A 242 21.82 -8.66 10.91
CA ALA A 242 23.28 -8.54 10.98
C ALA A 242 23.76 -7.97 12.33
N GLU A 243 23.02 -7.03 12.92
CA GLU A 243 23.31 -6.53 14.28
C GLU A 243 23.16 -7.63 15.33
N PHE A 244 22.09 -8.41 15.26
CA PHE A 244 21.87 -9.53 16.15
C PHE A 244 23.00 -10.57 16.04
N GLN A 245 23.41 -10.91 14.82
CA GLN A 245 24.56 -11.79 14.58
C GLN A 245 25.86 -11.23 15.14
N ARG A 246 26.10 -9.92 14.99
CA ARG A 246 27.30 -9.27 15.54
C ARG A 246 27.33 -9.35 17.07
N GLN A 247 26.20 -9.10 17.73
CA GLN A 247 26.07 -9.05 19.19
C GLN A 247 26.09 -10.45 19.83
N TRP A 248 25.31 -11.39 19.27
CA TRP A 248 25.05 -12.69 19.90
C TRP A 248 25.75 -13.87 19.21
N LYS A 249 26.45 -13.63 18.08
CA LYS A 249 27.11 -14.67 17.27
C LYS A 249 26.15 -15.75 16.76
N ARG A 250 24.86 -15.41 16.61
CA ARG A 250 23.80 -16.28 16.09
C ARG A 250 23.17 -15.66 14.85
N ASP A 251 23.01 -16.46 13.81
CA ASP A 251 22.41 -16.01 12.55
C ASP A 251 20.93 -16.41 12.51
N VAL A 252 20.06 -15.39 12.46
CA VAL A 252 18.60 -15.59 12.45
C VAL A 252 18.02 -15.72 11.05
N ARG A 253 18.82 -15.50 10.00
CA ARG A 253 18.33 -15.41 8.61
C ARG A 253 17.77 -16.74 8.08
N SER A 254 18.22 -17.86 8.65
CA SER A 254 17.69 -19.18 8.33
C SER A 254 16.40 -19.52 9.07
N ASN A 255 15.98 -18.71 10.04
CA ASN A 255 14.77 -18.93 10.83
C ASN A 255 13.64 -18.01 10.35
N ALA A 256 12.70 -18.60 9.62
CA ALA A 256 11.56 -17.88 9.05
C ALA A 256 10.75 -17.10 10.10
N ARG A 257 10.54 -17.68 11.29
CA ARG A 257 9.79 -17.02 12.37
C ARG A 257 10.55 -15.81 12.94
N ALA A 258 11.86 -15.92 13.11
CA ALA A 258 12.70 -14.81 13.57
C ALA A 258 12.74 -13.69 12.52
N MET A 259 12.88 -14.03 11.23
CA MET A 259 12.81 -13.05 10.15
C MET A 259 11.44 -12.39 10.05
N ALA A 260 10.34 -13.10 10.25
CA ALA A 260 9.00 -12.51 10.29
C ALA A 260 8.83 -11.52 11.45
N LYS A 261 9.37 -11.83 12.65
CA LYS A 261 9.42 -10.89 13.78
C LYS A 261 10.23 -9.63 13.44
N LEU A 262 11.41 -9.79 12.81
CA LEU A 262 12.25 -8.68 12.38
C LEU A 262 11.56 -7.80 11.33
N MET A 263 10.90 -8.41 10.34
CA MET A 263 10.13 -7.68 9.33
C MET A 263 9.02 -6.83 9.95
N ALA A 264 8.24 -7.39 10.88
CA ALA A 264 7.18 -6.66 11.57
C ALA A 264 7.74 -5.50 12.41
N SER A 265 8.84 -5.73 13.13
CA SER A 265 9.48 -4.65 13.91
C SER A 265 10.16 -3.61 13.02
N ALA A 266 10.68 -3.99 11.86
CA ALA A 266 11.27 -3.08 10.89
C ALA A 266 10.22 -2.14 10.30
N GLU A 267 9.05 -2.66 9.89
CA GLU A 267 7.91 -1.84 9.44
C GLU A 267 7.51 -0.83 10.52
N HIS A 268 7.41 -1.27 11.78
CA HIS A 268 7.07 -0.41 12.90
C HIS A 268 8.13 0.69 13.13
N CYS A 269 9.42 0.33 13.15
CA CYS A 269 10.52 1.27 13.28
C CYS A 269 10.52 2.29 12.13
N LYS A 270 10.32 1.87 10.88
CA LYS A 270 10.19 2.76 9.72
C LYS A 270 9.07 3.78 9.93
N HIS A 271 7.90 3.35 10.40
CA HIS A 271 6.79 4.26 10.69
C HIS A 271 7.13 5.28 11.78
N ILE A 272 7.82 4.87 12.85
CA ILE A 272 8.28 5.81 13.89
C ILE A 272 9.28 6.81 13.30
N LEU A 273 10.27 6.32 12.55
CA LEU A 273 11.30 7.15 11.94
C LEU A 273 10.73 8.19 10.96
N SER A 274 9.54 7.93 10.38
CA SER A 274 8.78 8.91 9.56
C SER A 274 8.56 10.27 10.25
N SER A 275 8.47 10.29 11.58
CA SER A 275 8.19 11.48 12.38
C SER A 275 9.20 11.76 13.50
N ARG A 276 10.05 10.78 13.83
CA ARG A 276 11.08 10.88 14.88
C ARG A 276 12.47 10.60 14.36
N ASP A 277 13.49 11.10 15.05
CA ASP A 277 14.89 10.87 14.67
C ASP A 277 15.43 9.51 15.10
N THR A 278 14.75 8.83 16.03
CA THR A 278 15.13 7.51 16.53
C THR A 278 13.93 6.60 16.72
N ALA A 279 14.16 5.29 16.63
CA ALA A 279 13.19 4.24 16.93
C ALA A 279 13.90 3.06 17.60
N THR A 280 13.22 2.39 18.52
CA THR A 280 13.74 1.20 19.21
C THR A 280 13.07 -0.05 18.66
N CYS A 281 13.87 -0.97 18.14
CA CYS A 281 13.48 -2.33 17.79
C CYS A 281 13.63 -3.21 19.03
N ALA A 282 12.51 -3.59 19.64
CA ALA A 282 12.46 -4.47 20.80
C ALA A 282 11.65 -5.73 20.46
N ILE A 283 12.28 -6.90 20.50
CA ILE A 283 11.64 -8.18 20.16
C ILE A 283 12.02 -9.20 21.23
N GLU A 284 11.03 -9.69 21.96
CA GLU A 284 11.19 -10.77 22.91
C GLU A 284 11.43 -12.11 22.22
N SER A 285 12.37 -12.88 22.76
CA SER A 285 12.79 -14.21 22.30
C SER A 285 12.86 -14.27 20.78
N LEU A 286 13.67 -13.39 20.17
CA LEU A 286 13.84 -13.35 18.72
C LEU A 286 14.36 -14.69 18.21
N TYR A 287 15.38 -15.25 18.87
CA TYR A 287 16.02 -16.51 18.47
C TYR A 287 16.65 -17.22 19.68
N ASP A 288 16.40 -18.52 19.84
CA ASP A 288 16.92 -19.34 20.96
C ASP A 288 16.75 -18.72 22.37
N GLY A 289 15.61 -18.05 22.60
CA GLY A 289 15.32 -17.38 23.87
C GLY A 289 16.02 -16.03 24.08
N ILE A 290 16.83 -15.59 23.11
CA ILE A 290 17.56 -14.32 23.16
C ILE A 290 16.68 -13.19 22.63
N ASP A 291 16.59 -12.12 23.39
CA ASP A 291 15.88 -10.90 23.01
C ASP A 291 16.70 -10.03 22.04
N MET A 292 16.00 -9.25 21.23
CA MET A 292 16.58 -8.19 20.42
C MET A 292 16.22 -6.84 21.01
N ASN A 293 17.22 -5.98 21.20
CA ASN A 293 17.04 -4.58 21.52
C ASN A 293 18.08 -3.76 20.75
N SER A 294 17.62 -3.00 19.75
CA SER A 294 18.47 -2.13 18.94
C SER A 294 17.81 -0.76 18.74
N THR A 295 18.59 0.31 18.86
CA THR A 295 18.14 1.67 18.58
C THR A 295 18.62 2.08 17.19
N LEU A 296 17.67 2.40 16.33
CA LEU A 296 17.89 2.86 14.97
C LEU A 296 17.75 4.38 14.91
N SER A 297 18.68 5.06 14.23
CA SER A 297 18.53 6.47 13.89
C SER A 297 17.96 6.65 12.48
N ARG A 298 17.28 7.76 12.26
CA ARG A 298 16.78 8.18 10.94
C ARG A 298 17.91 8.26 9.92
N ALA A 299 19.04 8.87 10.29
CA ALA A 299 20.22 8.96 9.42
C ALA A 299 20.74 7.57 9.00
N ARG A 300 20.70 6.58 9.90
CA ARG A 300 21.08 5.20 9.57
C ARG A 300 20.09 4.57 8.58
N PHE A 301 18.79 4.74 8.81
CA PHE A 301 17.75 4.27 7.89
C PHE A 301 17.90 4.87 6.49
N GLU A 302 18.10 6.19 6.40
CA GLU A 302 18.32 6.90 5.14
C GLU A 302 19.56 6.38 4.40
N SER A 303 20.66 6.17 5.13
CA SER A 303 21.89 5.60 4.57
C SER A 303 21.70 4.18 4.03
N LEU A 304 20.96 3.32 4.75
CA LEU A 304 20.67 1.96 4.31
C LEU A 304 19.80 1.93 3.05
N CYS A 305 18.84 2.85 2.95
CA CYS A 305 17.85 2.88 1.88
C CYS A 305 18.22 3.83 0.73
N PHE A 306 19.42 4.41 0.74
CA PHE A 306 19.83 5.45 -0.20
C PHE A 306 19.66 5.04 -1.67
N SER A 307 20.02 3.81 -2.02
CA SER A 307 19.85 3.28 -3.38
C SER A 307 18.38 3.18 -3.81
N LEU A 308 17.48 2.77 -2.91
CA LEU A 308 16.04 2.73 -3.17
C LEU A 308 15.48 4.13 -3.40
N PHE A 309 15.94 5.12 -2.61
CA PHE A 309 15.56 6.52 -2.84
C PHE A 309 16.04 7.01 -4.20
N GLN A 310 17.29 6.73 -4.59
CA GLN A 310 17.82 7.10 -5.91
C GLN A 310 17.06 6.43 -7.06
N GLN A 311 16.72 5.15 -6.93
CA GLN A 311 15.89 4.43 -7.90
C GLN A 311 14.52 5.11 -8.05
N SER A 312 13.90 5.45 -6.91
CA SER A 312 12.58 6.09 -6.89
C SER A 312 12.55 7.44 -7.60
N ILE A 313 13.62 8.22 -7.41
CA ILE A 313 13.77 9.54 -7.99
C ILE A 313 14.12 9.43 -9.48
N SER A 314 14.90 8.43 -9.87
CA SER A 314 15.24 8.18 -11.27
C SER A 314 14.01 7.88 -12.12
N ALA A 315 12.96 7.28 -11.55
CA ALA A 315 11.68 7.08 -12.24
C ALA A 315 11.04 8.40 -12.72
N ILE A 316 11.17 9.47 -11.93
CA ILE A 316 10.70 10.83 -12.30
C ILE A 316 11.48 11.34 -13.53
N ASN A 317 12.81 11.18 -13.53
CA ASN A 317 13.60 11.61 -14.67
C ASN A 317 13.29 10.79 -15.93
N ARG A 318 13.10 9.47 -15.81
CA ARG A 318 12.76 8.60 -16.93
C ARG A 318 11.44 9.01 -17.59
N ILE A 319 10.39 9.24 -16.80
CA ILE A 319 9.10 9.64 -17.36
C ILE A 319 9.16 11.01 -18.03
N LEU A 320 9.83 12.00 -17.41
CA LEU A 320 9.98 13.35 -17.96
C LEU A 320 10.71 13.31 -19.30
N THR A 321 11.83 12.59 -19.38
CA THR A 321 12.58 12.38 -20.63
C THR A 321 11.72 11.69 -21.68
N LYS A 322 10.96 10.64 -21.32
CA LYS A 322 10.09 9.89 -22.25
C LYS A 322 9.04 10.77 -22.93
N ILE A 323 8.57 11.84 -22.27
CA ILE A 323 7.59 12.78 -22.82
C ILE A 323 8.18 14.13 -23.22
N ASN A 324 9.51 14.25 -23.29
CA ASN A 324 10.22 15.47 -23.64
C ASN A 324 9.83 16.69 -22.77
N LEU A 325 9.57 16.45 -21.48
CA LEU A 325 9.35 17.52 -20.50
C LEU A 325 10.56 17.66 -19.57
N THR A 326 10.72 18.86 -19.04
CA THR A 326 11.63 19.15 -17.92
C THR A 326 10.84 19.38 -16.64
N LYS A 327 11.53 19.47 -15.50
CA LYS A 327 10.90 19.76 -14.20
C LYS A 327 10.14 21.10 -14.18
N ASP A 328 10.58 22.04 -15.02
CA ASP A 328 9.99 23.38 -15.13
C ASP A 328 8.66 23.36 -15.91
N ASN A 329 8.37 22.29 -16.64
CA ASN A 329 7.07 22.11 -17.31
C ASN A 329 5.99 21.51 -16.40
N ILE A 330 6.38 20.98 -15.25
CA ILE A 330 5.44 20.48 -14.27
C ILE A 330 4.96 21.71 -13.46
N ASP A 331 3.66 21.82 -13.20
CA ASP A 331 3.07 22.93 -12.43
C ASP A 331 2.89 22.54 -10.95
N GLN A 332 2.50 21.29 -10.70
CA GLN A 332 2.23 20.77 -9.35
C GLN A 332 2.73 19.35 -9.17
N VAL A 333 3.04 18.99 -7.93
CA VAL A 333 3.48 17.65 -7.54
C VAL A 333 2.58 17.16 -6.42
N ILE A 334 2.00 15.98 -6.59
CA ILE A 334 1.25 15.26 -5.57
C ILE A 334 2.10 14.10 -5.09
N LEU A 335 2.32 14.03 -3.78
CA LEU A 335 2.96 12.90 -3.12
C LEU A 335 1.90 11.99 -2.50
N VAL A 336 1.97 10.71 -2.87
CA VAL A 336 1.14 9.62 -2.37
C VAL A 336 2.06 8.58 -1.74
N VAL A 337 2.36 8.72 -0.47
CA VAL A 337 3.41 7.90 0.14
C VAL A 337 2.90 7.25 1.42
N ALA A 338 3.18 5.96 1.56
CA ALA A 338 3.11 5.30 2.86
C ALA A 338 4.09 5.99 3.84
N PRO A 339 4.00 5.76 5.16
CA PRO A 339 4.88 6.41 6.13
C PRO A 339 6.35 6.07 5.84
N LEU A 340 7.05 7.01 5.21
CA LEU A 340 8.43 6.91 4.80
C LEU A 340 9.05 8.30 4.86
N VAL A 341 10.18 8.44 5.57
CA VAL A 341 10.99 9.67 5.49
C VAL A 341 11.69 9.68 4.16
N PHE A 342 11.54 10.76 3.40
CA PHE A 342 12.46 11.05 2.31
C PHE A 342 13.68 11.78 2.85
N PRO A 343 14.90 11.36 2.50
CA PRO A 343 16.11 11.98 3.01
C PRO A 343 16.15 13.46 2.63
N GLU A 344 16.27 14.32 3.65
CA GLU A 344 16.39 15.76 3.45
C GLU A 344 17.58 16.10 2.55
N SER A 345 18.66 15.32 2.61
CA SER A 345 19.88 15.48 1.81
C SER A 345 19.69 15.29 0.29
N SER A 346 18.54 14.77 -0.16
CA SER A 346 18.27 14.61 -1.60
C SER A 346 17.96 15.96 -2.24
N SER A 347 18.98 16.59 -2.82
CA SER A 347 18.88 17.84 -3.58
C SER A 347 17.85 17.77 -4.72
N LEU A 348 17.68 16.58 -5.30
CA LEU A 348 16.68 16.33 -6.34
C LEU A 348 15.27 16.32 -5.77
N TYR A 349 15.07 15.67 -4.62
CA TYR A 349 13.79 15.73 -3.90
C TYR A 349 13.50 17.17 -3.50
N ARG A 350 14.41 17.87 -2.80
CA ARG A 350 14.29 19.30 -2.48
C ARG A 350 13.99 20.17 -3.70
N SER A 351 14.62 19.96 -4.86
CA SER A 351 14.33 20.73 -6.08
C SER A 351 12.90 20.51 -6.62
N ILE A 352 12.34 19.31 -6.40
CA ILE A 352 10.95 18.99 -6.72
C ILE A 352 10.02 19.61 -5.64
N LEU A 353 10.49 19.67 -4.39
CA LEU A 353 9.76 20.26 -3.25
C LEU A 353 9.79 21.80 -3.19
N GLU A 354 10.81 22.48 -3.71
CA GLU A 354 10.97 23.93 -3.51
C GLU A 354 10.15 24.76 -4.51
N LYS A 355 9.75 24.18 -5.65
CA LYS A 355 9.13 24.94 -6.76
C LYS A 355 7.59 24.96 -6.76
N LYS A 356 6.88 24.23 -5.88
CA LYS A 356 5.44 23.94 -6.10
C LYS A 356 4.62 23.96 -4.82
N LYS A 357 3.36 24.41 -4.94
CA LYS A 357 2.39 24.36 -3.84
C LYS A 357 2.27 22.91 -3.35
N PHE A 358 2.84 22.67 -2.18
CA PHE A 358 2.59 21.48 -1.39
C PHE A 358 1.15 21.52 -0.94
N VAL A 359 0.39 20.50 -1.32
CA VAL A 359 -0.71 20.12 -0.46
C VAL A 359 -0.15 19.03 0.44
N ASN A 360 0.09 19.45 1.67
CA ASN A 360 0.76 18.65 2.70
C ASN A 360 0.08 17.27 2.80
N PRO A 361 0.81 16.15 2.67
CA PRO A 361 0.25 14.88 3.07
C PRO A 361 0.03 15.00 4.58
N LEU A 362 -1.23 15.04 5.02
CA LEU A 362 -1.48 14.72 6.41
C LEU A 362 -0.82 13.37 6.65
N ILE A 363 0.19 13.42 7.52
CA ILE A 363 0.75 12.28 8.24
C ILE A 363 -0.47 11.52 8.75
N GLN A 364 -0.67 10.30 8.27
CA GLN A 364 -1.97 9.62 8.21
C GLN A 364 -2.86 10.37 7.21
N THR A 365 -2.99 9.95 5.96
CA THR A 365 -3.86 8.85 5.59
C THR A 365 -3.86 8.71 4.06
N VAL A 366 -4.06 7.48 3.60
CA VAL A 366 -4.44 7.11 2.24
C VAL A 366 -5.70 7.88 1.82
N TYR A 367 -5.76 8.29 0.55
CA TYR A 367 -6.81 9.14 -0.07
C TYR A 367 -8.25 8.90 0.37
#